data_AF-A0AA40SQC4-F1
#
_entry.id   AF-A0AA40SQC4-F1
#
_cell.length_a   1.000
_cell.length_b   1.000
_cell.length_c   1.000
_cell.angle_alpha   90.00
_cell.angle_beta   90.00
_cell.angle_gamma   90.00
#
_symmetry.space_group_name_H-M   'P 1'
#
loop_
_entity.id
_entity.type
_entity.pdbx_description
1 polymer ?
#
loop_
_entity_poly.entity_id
_entity_poly.type
_entity_poly.pdbx_seq_one_letter_code
_entity_poly.pdbx_strand_id
1 'polypeptide(L)'
;MTEPAGDRIETARVRRSPRYGVFLAAGAAVGLLAALILTFVFDGFKSPAIGVTYSTGQVFGFLALYCIPIGLALTGILALILDRVAGKRTHEVRISRERFHTED
;
A
#
# COMPACT_ATOMS: atom_id res chain seq x y z
N MET A 1 41.97 35.00 -21.68
CA MET A 1 42.13 34.15 -20.48
C MET A 1 40.76 33.57 -20.20
N THR A 2 40.49 32.39 -20.73
CA THR A 2 39.16 31.74 -20.75
C THR A 2 38.93 31.06 -19.41
N GLU A 3 37.85 31.39 -18.70
CA GLU A 3 37.47 30.75 -17.45
C GLU A 3 37.17 29.26 -17.68
N PRO A 4 37.70 28.33 -16.86
CA PRO A 4 37.27 26.94 -16.91
C PRO A 4 35.82 26.87 -16.46
N ALA A 5 34.93 26.42 -17.35
CA ALA A 5 33.53 26.19 -17.05
C ALA A 5 33.38 25.27 -15.84
N GLY A 6 32.94 25.83 -14.71
CA GLY A 6 32.77 25.11 -13.47
C GLY A 6 31.75 23.99 -13.60
N ASP A 7 32.20 22.76 -13.34
CA ASP A 7 31.39 21.56 -13.17
C ASP A 7 30.34 21.77 -12.06
N ARG A 8 29.13 22.18 -12.44
CA ARG A 8 28.02 22.36 -11.51
C ARG A 8 27.25 21.05 -11.41
N ILE A 9 27.66 20.22 -10.44
CA ILE A 9 26.99 18.98 -10.07
C ILE A 9 25.60 19.29 -9.49
N GLU A 10 24.56 19.30 -10.32
CA GLU A 10 23.17 19.36 -9.87
C GLU A 10 22.72 17.98 -9.38
N THR A 11 22.62 17.83 -8.06
CA THR A 11 22.12 16.63 -7.39
C THR A 11 20.59 16.65 -7.31
N ALA A 12 19.92 16.11 -8.34
CA ALA A 12 18.48 15.88 -8.29
C ALA A 12 18.16 14.63 -7.46
N ARG A 13 17.64 14.81 -6.23
CA ARG A 13 17.11 13.71 -5.40
C ARG A 13 15.80 13.19 -6.00
N VAL A 14 15.88 12.10 -6.78
CA VAL A 14 14.69 11.34 -7.15
C VAL A 14 14.24 10.53 -5.95
N ARG A 15 13.33 11.08 -5.15
CA ARG A 15 12.61 10.31 -4.12
C ARG A 15 11.67 9.32 -4.81
N ARG A 16 12.00 8.02 -4.80
CA ARG A 16 11.01 6.98 -5.14
C ARG A 16 9.90 7.05 -4.09
N SER A 17 8.70 7.47 -4.49
CA SER A 17 7.53 7.37 -3.62
C SER A 17 7.20 5.88 -3.43
N PRO A 18 7.23 5.34 -2.20
CA PRO A 18 6.83 3.97 -1.95
C PRO A 18 5.35 3.79 -2.34
N ARG A 19 5.03 2.70 -3.05
CA ARG A 19 3.65 2.45 -3.54
C ARG A 19 2.74 1.90 -2.44
N TYR A 20 2.44 2.74 -1.45
CA TYR A 20 1.52 2.41 -0.34
C TYR A 20 0.13 1.97 -0.83
N GLY A 21 -0.31 2.47 -1.99
CA GLY A 21 -1.61 2.13 -2.58
C GLY A 21 -1.80 0.63 -2.83
N VAL A 22 -0.74 -0.12 -3.14
CA VAL A 22 -0.84 -1.57 -3.40
C VAL A 22 -1.14 -2.34 -2.11
N PHE A 23 -0.50 -1.97 -1.00
CA PHE A 23 -0.72 -2.62 0.29
C PHE A 23 -2.10 -2.34 0.85
N LEU A 24 -2.59 -1.10 0.69
CA LEU A 24 -3.95 -0.75 1.09
C LEU A 24 -4.97 -1.49 0.21
N ALA A 25 -4.80 -1.51 -1.11
CA ALA A 25 -5.69 -2.26 -2.01
C ALA A 25 -5.72 -3.76 -1.67
N ALA A 26 -4.56 -4.37 -1.38
CA ALA A 26 -4.48 -5.76 -0.96
C ALA A 26 -5.18 -5.99 0.38
N GLY A 27 -5.01 -5.10 1.37
CA GLY A 27 -5.69 -5.20 2.66
C GLY A 27 -7.21 -5.09 2.55
N ALA A 28 -7.70 -4.15 1.74
CA ALA A 28 -9.13 -4.03 1.46
C ALA A 28 -9.68 -5.27 0.75
N ALA A 29 -8.95 -5.81 -0.24
CA ALA A 29 -9.36 -7.02 -0.95
C ALA A 29 -9.41 -8.23 0.00
N VAL A 30 -8.40 -8.42 0.85
CA VAL A 30 -8.38 -9.49 1.85
C VAL A 30 -9.50 -9.33 2.87
N GLY A 31 -9.75 -8.11 3.36
CA GLY A 31 -10.85 -7.82 4.29
C GLY A 31 -12.23 -8.06 3.67
N LEU A 32 -12.42 -7.68 2.41
CA LEU A 32 -13.65 -7.94 1.67
C LEU A 32 -13.88 -9.45 1.45
N LEU A 33 -12.82 -10.18 1.05
CA LEU A 33 -12.89 -11.63 0.90
C LEU A 33 -13.21 -12.32 2.23
N ALA A 34 -12.59 -11.87 3.33
CA ALA A 34 -12.89 -12.39 4.67
C ALA A 34 -14.36 -12.15 5.04
N ALA A 35 -14.90 -10.95 4.83
CA ALA A 35 -16.31 -10.64 5.06
C ALA A 35 -17.25 -11.53 4.23
N LEU A 36 -16.91 -11.75 2.97
CA LEU A 36 -17.67 -12.62 2.08
C LEU A 36 -17.68 -14.07 2.58
N ILE A 37 -16.51 -14.62 2.89
CA ILE A 37 -16.38 -15.99 3.43
C ILE A 37 -17.18 -16.11 4.73
N LEU A 38 -17.00 -15.18 5.66
CA LEU A 38 -17.63 -15.22 6.97
C LEU A 38 -19.16 -15.11 6.88
N THR A 39 -19.69 -14.41 5.86
CA THR A 39 -21.14 -14.33 5.58
C THR A 39 -21.74 -15.68 5.20
N PHE A 40 -21.04 -16.47 4.38
CA PHE A 40 -21.54 -17.77 3.91
C PHE A 40 -21.19 -18.94 4.84
N VAL A 41 -20.05 -18.89 5.53
CA VAL A 41 -19.64 -19.95 6.47
C VAL A 41 -20.53 -20.00 7.70
N PHE A 42 -20.99 -18.85 8.19
CA PHE A 42 -21.86 -18.77 9.37
C PHE A 42 -23.36 -18.75 9.04
N ASP A 43 -23.72 -19.19 7.84
CA ASP A 43 -25.10 -19.35 7.35
C ASP A 43 -26.01 -18.18 7.78
N GLY A 44 -25.56 -16.96 7.45
CA GLY A 44 -26.27 -15.71 7.70
C GLY A 44 -26.81 -15.57 9.12
N PHE A 45 -25.98 -15.65 10.16
CA PHE A 45 -26.29 -15.34 11.58
C PHE A 45 -27.80 -15.42 11.91
N LYS A 46 -28.40 -16.61 11.78
CA LYS A 46 -29.70 -16.89 12.38
C LYS A 46 -29.48 -16.95 13.88
N SER A 47 -29.46 -15.79 14.53
CA SER A 47 -29.28 -15.72 15.97
C SER A 47 -30.51 -16.32 16.65
N PRO A 48 -30.40 -17.49 17.31
CA PRO A 48 -31.53 -18.03 18.09
C PRO A 48 -31.82 -17.15 19.31
N ALA A 49 -30.88 -16.26 19.67
CA ALA A 49 -30.90 -15.47 20.90
C ALA A 49 -31.82 -14.23 20.83
N ILE A 50 -32.18 -13.74 19.64
CA ILE A 50 -32.89 -12.45 19.52
C ILE A 50 -34.18 -12.55 18.68
N GLY A 51 -34.50 -13.71 18.11
CA GLY A 51 -35.73 -13.90 17.32
C GLY A 51 -35.82 -13.05 16.04
N VAL A 52 -34.77 -12.30 15.70
CA VAL A 52 -34.70 -11.45 14.51
C VAL A 52 -33.81 -12.11 13.47
N THR A 53 -34.38 -12.39 12.30
CA THR A 53 -33.63 -12.86 11.13
C THR A 53 -33.02 -11.66 10.41
N TYR A 54 -31.69 -11.57 10.40
CA TYR A 54 -30.97 -10.61 9.57
C TYR A 54 -30.91 -11.10 8.12
N SER A 55 -31.05 -10.19 7.15
CA SER A 55 -30.83 -10.53 5.74
C SER A 55 -29.34 -10.74 5.47
N THR A 56 -29.01 -11.60 4.50
CA THR A 56 -27.62 -11.89 4.12
C THR A 56 -26.85 -10.62 3.74
N GLY A 57 -27.51 -9.68 3.06
CA GLY A 57 -26.91 -8.39 2.70
C GLY A 57 -26.56 -7.52 3.91
N GLN A 58 -27.36 -7.55 4.97
CA GLN A 58 -27.10 -6.81 6.20
C GLN A 58 -25.93 -7.41 6.99
N VAL A 59 -25.87 -8.74 7.09
CA VAL A 59 -24.74 -9.45 7.72
C VAL A 59 -23.45 -9.15 6.97
N PHE A 60 -23.47 -9.24 5.63
CA PHE A 60 -22.33 -8.90 4.80
C PHE A 60 -21.87 -7.45 5.00
N GLY A 61 -22.81 -6.50 5.00
CA GLY A 61 -22.51 -5.08 5.20
C GLY A 61 -21.80 -4.80 6.52
N PHE A 62 -22.27 -5.39 7.62
CA PHE A 62 -21.61 -5.26 8.93
C PHE A 62 -20.24 -5.93 8.95
N LEU A 63 -20.12 -7.14 8.43
CA LEU A 63 -18.83 -7.82 8.34
C LEU A 63 -17.82 -7.02 7.52
N ALA A 64 -18.23 -6.50 6.36
CA ALA A 64 -17.38 -5.66 5.51
C ALA A 64 -16.92 -4.39 6.25
N LEU A 65 -17.80 -3.76 7.03
CA LEU A 65 -17.49 -2.56 7.81
C LEU A 65 -16.35 -2.79 8.81
N TYR A 66 -16.23 -3.99 9.39
CA TYR A 66 -15.14 -4.32 10.32
C TYR A 66 -13.94 -4.97 9.62
N CYS A 67 -14.16 -5.93 8.73
CA CYS A 67 -13.09 -6.69 8.10
C CYS A 67 -12.22 -5.83 7.17
N ILE A 68 -12.80 -4.86 6.44
CA ILE A 68 -12.03 -4.02 5.51
C ILE A 68 -11.07 -3.08 6.25
N PRO A 69 -11.48 -2.28 7.26
CA PRO A 69 -10.55 -1.45 8.02
C PRO A 69 -9.48 -2.26 8.76
N ILE A 70 -9.83 -3.42 9.31
CA ILE A 70 -8.86 -4.30 9.96
C ILE A 70 -7.85 -4.82 8.94
N GLY A 71 -8.30 -5.28 7.77
CA GLY A 71 -7.43 -5.72 6.68
C GLY A 71 -6.49 -4.60 6.20
N LEU A 72 -7.02 -3.39 6.02
CA LEU A 72 -6.25 -2.19 5.69
C LEU A 72 -5.21 -1.85 6.75
N ALA A 73 -5.58 -1.90 8.03
CA ALA A 73 -4.67 -1.60 9.13
C ALA A 73 -3.53 -2.61 9.19
N LEU A 74 -3.83 -3.91 9.06
CA LEU A 74 -2.83 -4.98 9.11
C LEU A 74 -1.83 -4.88 7.96
N THR A 75 -2.30 -4.76 6.70
CA THR A 75 -1.40 -4.64 5.56
C THR A 75 -0.72 -3.28 5.48
N GLY A 76 -1.36 -2.22 5.98
CA GLY A 76 -0.77 -0.89 6.11
C GLY A 76 0.38 -0.86 7.11
N ILE A 77 0.20 -1.45 8.30
CA ILE A 77 1.28 -1.62 9.29
C ILE A 77 2.41 -2.46 8.69
N LEU A 78 2.08 -3.56 8.00
CA LEU A 78 3.09 -4.38 7.33
C LEU A 78 3.86 -3.56 6.27
N ALA A 79 3.18 -2.72 5.50
CA ALA A 79 3.81 -1.83 4.53
C ALA A 79 4.78 -0.85 5.20
N LEU A 80 4.40 -0.26 6.33
CA LEU A 80 5.26 0.65 7.09
C LEU A 80 6.50 -0.06 7.64
N ILE A 81 6.34 -1.29 8.13
CA ILE A 81 7.47 -2.11 8.61
C ILE A 81 8.42 -2.41 7.45
N LEU A 82 7.87 -2.86 6.31
CA LEU A 82 8.65 -3.18 5.11
C LEU A 82 9.36 -1.95 4.57
N ASP A 83 8.71 -0.79 4.50
CA ASP A 83 9.33 0.47 4.08
C ASP A 83 10.44 0.89 5.04
N ARG A 84 10.24 0.71 6.36
CA ARG A 84 11.25 1.04 7.37
C ARG A 84 12.46 0.11 7.35
N VAL A 85 12.29 -1.15 6.93
CA VAL A 85 13.39 -2.11 6.72
C VAL A 85 14.06 -1.88 5.37
N ALA A 86 13.29 -1.64 4.30
CA ALA A 86 13.78 -1.41 2.95
C ALA A 86 14.48 -0.05 2.81
N GLY A 87 13.99 0.99 3.50
CA GLY A 87 14.62 2.30 3.59
C GLY A 87 16.00 2.24 4.26
N LYS A 88 16.24 1.28 5.15
CA LYS A 88 17.59 0.99 5.69
C LYS A 88 18.48 0.24 4.69
N ARG A 89 17.90 -0.47 3.72
CA ARG A 89 18.58 -1.34 2.74
C ARG A 89 18.74 -0.72 1.36
N THR A 90 18.14 0.44 1.08
CA THR A 90 18.22 1.08 -0.24
C THR A 90 19.57 1.79 -0.37
N HIS A 91 20.59 0.97 -0.56
CA HIS A 91 21.95 1.34 -0.91
C HIS A 91 21.94 1.89 -2.36
N GLU A 92 22.44 3.12 -2.47
CA GLU A 92 23.21 3.67 -3.59
C GLU A 92 22.85 3.22 -5.02
N VAL A 93 22.07 4.03 -5.73
CA VAL A 93 22.18 4.10 -7.18
C VAL A 93 22.97 5.37 -7.51
N ARG A 94 24.29 5.23 -7.70
CA ARG A 94 25.14 6.26 -8.30
C ARG A 94 24.66 6.50 -9.74
N ILE A 95 23.98 7.62 -9.97
CA ILE A 95 23.66 8.09 -11.32
C ILE A 95 24.86 8.91 -11.78
N SER A 96 25.71 8.32 -12.62
CA SER A 96 26.68 9.07 -13.42
C SER A 96 25.96 9.66 -14.62
N ARG A 97 25.98 10.99 -14.78
CA ARG A 97 25.34 11.69 -15.90
C ARG A 97 26.44 12.33 -16.76
N GLU A 98 26.95 11.59 -17.74
CA GLU A 98 27.79 12.17 -18.80
C GLU A 98 26.90 12.96 -19.77
N ARG A 99 27.14 14.27 -19.90
CA ARG A 99 26.58 15.09 -20.98
C ARG A 99 27.59 15.13 -22.12
N PHE A 100 27.22 14.65 -23.30
CA PHE A 100 27.97 14.88 -24.53
C PHE A 100 27.63 16.27 -25.06
N HIS A 101 28.63 17.14 -25.16
CA HIS A 101 28.55 18.40 -25.90
C HIS A 101 28.88 18.06 -27.36
N THR A 102 27.88 18.07 -28.23
CA THR A 102 28.09 18.05 -29.67
C THR A 102 28.28 19.51 -30.10
N GLU A 103 29.53 19.89 -30.35
CA GLU A 103 29.85 21.13 -31.08
C GLU A 103 29.73 20.83 -32.58
N ASP A 104 28.86 21.59 -33.25
CA ASP A 104 28.87 21.86 -34.70
C ASP A 104 29.45 23.27 -34.91
#